data_AF-A0A7Z0V0A2-F1
#
_entry.id   AF-A0A7Z0V0A2-F1
#
_cell.length_a   1.000
_cell.length_b   1.000
_cell.length_c   1.000
_cell.angle_alpha   90.00
_cell.angle_beta   90.00
_cell.angle_gamma   90.00
#
_symmetry.space_group_name_H-M   'P 1'
#
loop_
_entity.id
_entity.type
_entity.pdbx_description
1 polymer ?
#
loop_
_entity_poly.entity_id
_entity_poly.type
_entity_poly.pdbx_seq_one_letter_code
_entity_poly.pdbx_strand_id
1 'polypeptide(L)'
;MKSVYHAADSRGTANHGWLKSRHTFSFGHYYDPKRMGFGTLLVINDDQVIGGQGFGTHPHRDMEIISIPLSSDLAHKDSMGNGSIIKNGDIQVMSAGTGVTHSEMNANADQIVKFLQIWIQPNKAGVTPRYQQISLADLIGKNEFGQVLSPNADDAGV
;
A
#
# COMPACT_ATOMS: atom_id res chain seq x y z
N MET A 1 4.64 -23.08 17.06
CA MET A 1 4.09 -22.30 15.93
C MET A 1 4.94 -22.60 14.71
N LYS A 2 4.35 -22.88 13.53
CA LYS A 2 5.13 -23.17 12.31
C LYS A 2 5.35 -21.87 11.55
N SER A 3 6.59 -21.41 11.49
CA SER A 3 6.96 -20.23 10.70
C SER A 3 7.24 -20.62 9.26
N VAL A 4 6.82 -19.79 8.31
CA VAL A 4 7.13 -19.94 6.88
C VAL A 4 7.98 -18.75 6.47
N TYR A 5 9.12 -19.03 5.83
CA TYR A 5 10.01 -18.00 5.32
C TYR A 5 9.78 -17.80 3.82
N HIS A 6 9.45 -16.57 3.43
CA HIS A 6 9.35 -16.16 2.04
C HIS A 6 10.57 -15.30 1.68
N ALA A 7 11.58 -15.92 1.06
CA ALA A 7 12.79 -15.22 0.63
C ALA A 7 12.47 -14.16 -0.44
N ALA A 8 13.21 -13.04 -0.44
CA ALA A 8 12.91 -11.89 -1.30
C ALA A 8 13.00 -12.20 -2.81
N ASP A 9 13.87 -13.10 -3.20
CA ASP A 9 14.11 -13.61 -4.56
C ASP A 9 13.08 -14.66 -5.00
N SER A 10 12.34 -15.24 -4.06
CA SER A 10 11.24 -16.19 -4.32
C SER A 10 9.89 -15.52 -4.59
N ARG A 11 9.82 -14.18 -4.57
CA ARG A 11 8.60 -13.41 -4.82
C ARG A 11 8.21 -13.45 -6.30
N GLY A 12 6.90 -13.35 -6.56
CA GLY A 12 6.41 -13.12 -7.92
C GLY A 12 6.99 -11.82 -8.48
N THR A 13 7.20 -11.74 -9.80
CA THR A 13 7.72 -10.52 -10.42
C THR A 13 6.83 -10.07 -11.57
N ALA A 14 6.67 -8.76 -11.70
CA ALA A 14 6.07 -8.12 -12.86
C ALA A 14 6.95 -6.95 -13.30
N ASN A 15 7.14 -6.80 -14.62
CA ASN A 15 7.91 -5.71 -15.20
C ASN A 15 7.19 -5.18 -16.44
N HIS A 16 6.69 -3.96 -16.34
CA HIS A 16 5.94 -3.27 -17.40
C HIS A 16 6.75 -2.12 -18.03
N GLY A 17 8.08 -2.13 -17.85
CA GLY A 17 8.97 -1.04 -18.25
C GLY A 17 8.93 0.12 -17.26
N TRP A 18 7.76 0.72 -17.04
CA TRP A 18 7.56 1.82 -16.09
C TRP A 18 7.39 1.37 -14.63
N LEU A 19 6.88 0.15 -14.43
CA LEU A 19 6.69 -0.51 -13.14
C LEU A 19 7.57 -1.75 -13.05
N LYS A 20 8.30 -1.88 -11.95
CA LYS A 20 8.86 -3.15 -11.49
C LYS A 20 8.25 -3.49 -10.14
N SER A 21 7.58 -4.63 -10.05
CA SER A 21 6.89 -5.07 -8.83
C SER A 21 7.38 -6.43 -8.38
N ARG A 22 7.49 -6.61 -7.06
CA ARG A 22 7.71 -7.91 -6.42
C ARG A 22 6.54 -8.26 -5.50
N HIS A 23 5.85 -9.35 -5.81
CA HIS A 23 4.63 -9.79 -5.14
C HIS A 23 4.94 -10.87 -4.08
N THR A 24 4.63 -10.59 -2.83
CA THR A 24 4.77 -11.58 -1.74
C THR A 24 3.70 -12.66 -1.83
N PHE A 25 2.46 -12.25 -2.13
CA PHE A 25 1.30 -13.11 -2.34
C PHE A 25 0.84 -13.04 -3.80
N SER A 26 -0.05 -13.95 -4.20
CA SER A 26 -0.63 -14.01 -5.54
C SER A 26 -1.35 -12.71 -5.88
N PHE A 27 -0.97 -12.10 -7.00
CA PHE A 27 -1.47 -10.79 -7.42
C PHE A 27 -1.34 -10.62 -8.94
N GLY A 28 -2.34 -10.00 -9.57
CA GLY A 28 -2.38 -9.84 -11.02
C GLY A 28 -2.26 -11.18 -11.74
N HIS A 29 -1.25 -11.32 -12.60
CA HIS A 29 -0.95 -12.57 -13.33
C HIS A 29 -0.07 -13.55 -12.56
N TYR A 30 0.54 -13.13 -11.44
CA TYR A 30 1.33 -14.03 -10.60
C TYR A 30 0.41 -14.84 -9.69
N TYR A 31 0.56 -16.17 -9.75
CA TYR A 31 -0.25 -17.12 -8.97
C TYR A 31 0.64 -18.18 -8.32
N ASP A 32 0.53 -18.30 -7.00
CA ASP A 32 1.07 -19.39 -6.19
C ASP A 32 0.01 -19.80 -5.15
N PRO A 33 -0.58 -21.00 -5.24
CA PRO A 33 -1.64 -21.44 -4.33
C PRO A 33 -1.17 -21.55 -2.87
N LYS A 34 0.15 -21.56 -2.62
CA LYS A 34 0.72 -21.56 -1.26
C LYS A 34 0.94 -20.15 -0.72
N ARG A 35 0.73 -19.12 -1.53
CA ARG A 35 0.90 -17.70 -1.17
C ARG A 35 -0.33 -16.89 -1.57
N MET A 36 -1.51 -17.29 -1.11
CA MET A 36 -2.75 -16.54 -1.36
C MET A 36 -2.97 -15.37 -0.39
N GLY A 37 -2.25 -15.37 0.74
CA GLY A 37 -2.37 -14.39 1.83
C GLY A 37 -1.91 -15.00 3.15
N PHE A 38 -1.91 -14.20 4.21
CA PHE A 38 -1.65 -14.63 5.59
C PHE A 38 -2.69 -14.01 6.54
N GLY A 39 -3.69 -14.80 6.95
CA GLY A 39 -4.84 -14.27 7.67
C GLY A 39 -5.59 -13.27 6.79
N THR A 40 -5.77 -12.04 7.28
CA THR A 40 -6.41 -10.94 6.53
C THR A 40 -5.45 -10.16 5.63
N LEU A 41 -4.15 -10.42 5.70
CA LEU A 41 -3.15 -9.79 4.85
C LEU A 41 -3.11 -10.46 3.48
N LEU A 42 -3.57 -9.77 2.44
CA LEU A 42 -3.77 -10.34 1.11
C LEU A 42 -2.69 -9.94 0.11
N VAL A 43 -2.17 -8.71 0.21
CA VAL A 43 -1.17 -8.18 -0.71
C VAL A 43 -0.04 -7.51 0.07
N ILE A 44 1.19 -7.80 -0.33
CA ILE A 44 2.38 -7.00 -0.03
C ILE A 44 3.20 -6.94 -1.31
N ASN A 45 3.06 -5.84 -2.03
CA ASN A 45 3.86 -5.55 -3.22
C ASN A 45 4.97 -4.56 -2.85
N ASP A 46 6.14 -4.79 -3.42
CA ASP A 46 7.32 -3.93 -3.34
C ASP A 46 7.53 -3.37 -4.75
N ASP A 47 7.05 -2.14 -4.92
CA ASP A 47 6.84 -1.49 -6.20
C ASP A 47 7.91 -0.43 -6.44
N GLN A 48 8.38 -0.34 -7.69
CA GLN A 48 9.26 0.70 -8.18
C GLN A 48 8.66 1.31 -9.44
N VAL A 49 8.40 2.61 -9.41
CA VAL A 49 7.74 3.35 -10.50
C VAL A 49 8.65 4.47 -10.98
N ILE A 50 8.91 4.53 -12.29
CA ILE A 50 9.74 5.58 -12.89
C ILE A 50 9.06 6.95 -12.84
N GLY A 51 9.84 8.02 -13.03
CA GLY A 51 9.34 9.39 -12.95
C GLY A 51 8.20 9.69 -13.93
N GLY A 52 7.18 10.42 -13.45
CA GLY A 52 6.00 10.80 -14.22
C GLY A 52 5.04 9.67 -14.61
N GLN A 53 5.29 8.43 -14.16
CA GLN A 53 4.44 7.26 -14.43
C GLN A 53 3.70 6.82 -13.16
N GLY A 54 2.75 5.91 -13.32
CA GLY A 54 1.99 5.38 -12.20
C GLY A 54 0.73 4.64 -12.62
N PHE A 55 -0.07 4.33 -11.61
CA PHE A 55 -1.35 3.67 -11.73
C PHE A 55 -2.41 4.73 -12.01
N GLY A 56 -2.95 4.72 -13.24
CA GLY A 56 -4.10 5.55 -13.60
C GLY A 56 -5.34 5.20 -12.76
N THR A 57 -6.39 6.00 -12.89
CA THR A 57 -7.63 5.84 -12.10
C THR A 57 -8.22 4.43 -12.23
N HIS A 58 -8.35 3.73 -11.11
CA HIS A 58 -8.91 2.38 -11.04
C HIS A 58 -9.76 2.18 -9.77
N PRO A 59 -10.77 1.28 -9.79
CA PRO A 59 -11.68 1.08 -8.67
C PRO A 59 -11.15 0.09 -7.63
N HIS A 60 -11.56 0.31 -6.38
CA HIS A 60 -11.50 -0.63 -5.26
C HIS A 60 -12.83 -0.65 -4.50
N ARG A 61 -13.09 -1.75 -3.80
CA ARG A 61 -14.27 -1.95 -2.94
C ARG A 61 -13.90 -2.93 -1.83
N ASP A 62 -14.39 -2.68 -0.61
CA ASP A 62 -14.22 -3.58 0.54
C ASP A 62 -12.77 -4.04 0.75
N MET A 63 -11.82 -3.09 0.72
CA MET A 63 -10.39 -3.31 0.93
C MET A 63 -9.79 -2.18 1.75
N GLU A 64 -8.92 -2.51 2.71
CA GLU A 64 -8.03 -1.53 3.35
C GLU A 64 -6.71 -1.51 2.56
N ILE A 65 -6.35 -0.35 2.04
CA ILE A 65 -5.21 -0.15 1.14
C ILE A 65 -4.22 0.78 1.84
N ILE A 66 -3.00 0.29 2.05
CA ILE A 66 -1.93 0.98 2.77
C ILE A 66 -0.74 1.18 1.85
N SER A 67 -0.30 2.43 1.71
CA SER A 67 0.87 2.82 0.91
C SER A 67 1.96 3.41 1.82
N ILE A 68 3.18 2.88 1.71
CA ILE A 68 4.36 3.34 2.47
C ILE A 68 5.53 3.58 1.52
N PRO A 69 5.84 4.85 1.18
CA PRO A 69 7.02 5.17 0.40
C PRO A 69 8.32 4.86 1.15
N LEU A 70 9.20 4.09 0.52
CA LEU A 70 10.52 3.72 0.99
C LEU A 70 11.61 4.65 0.41
N SER A 71 11.38 5.22 -0.76
CA SER A 71 12.22 6.24 -1.39
C SER A 71 11.41 7.13 -2.32
N SER A 72 11.67 8.44 -2.28
CA SER A 72 10.89 9.47 -2.99
C SER A 72 9.40 9.42 -2.62
N ASP A 73 8.55 10.09 -3.40
CA ASP A 73 7.18 10.41 -2.99
C ASP A 73 6.12 9.91 -4.00
N LEU A 74 4.94 9.58 -3.50
CA LEU A 74 3.79 9.07 -4.26
C LEU A 74 2.66 10.10 -4.23
N ALA A 75 2.16 10.50 -5.39
CA ALA A 75 0.99 11.36 -5.53
C ALA A 75 -0.28 10.50 -5.56
N HIS A 76 -1.22 10.78 -4.67
CA HIS A 76 -2.53 10.13 -4.59
C HIS A 76 -3.64 11.09 -5.03
N LYS A 77 -4.66 10.56 -5.71
CA LYS A 77 -5.94 11.23 -5.94
C LYS A 77 -7.07 10.21 -5.91
N ASP A 78 -8.21 10.57 -5.32
CA ASP A 78 -9.39 9.69 -5.27
C ASP A 78 -10.72 10.39 -5.60
N SER A 79 -11.76 9.58 -5.77
CA SER A 79 -13.13 10.03 -6.05
C SER A 79 -13.85 10.69 -4.87
N MET A 80 -13.27 10.64 -3.66
CA MET A 80 -13.81 11.35 -2.49
C MET A 80 -13.37 12.83 -2.49
N GLY A 81 -12.50 13.21 -3.43
CA GLY A 81 -11.95 14.56 -3.55
C GLY A 81 -10.62 14.75 -2.82
N ASN A 82 -10.05 13.69 -2.24
CA ASN A 82 -8.72 13.79 -1.62
C ASN A 82 -7.64 13.79 -2.70
N GLY A 83 -6.60 14.57 -2.47
CA GLY A 83 -5.36 14.52 -3.23
C GLY A 83 -4.20 14.94 -2.36
N SER A 84 -3.13 14.16 -2.36
CA SER A 84 -1.95 14.42 -1.52
C SER A 84 -0.68 13.90 -2.16
N ILE A 85 0.44 14.35 -1.62
CA ILE A 85 1.75 13.71 -1.82
C ILE A 85 2.05 12.95 -0.54
N ILE A 86 2.15 11.63 -0.65
CA ILE A 86 2.60 10.72 0.39
C ILE A 86 4.12 10.70 0.30
N LYS A 87 4.78 11.33 1.27
CA LYS A 87 6.24 11.50 1.23
C LYS A 87 6.95 10.27 1.76
N ASN A 88 8.24 10.14 1.47
CA ASN A 88 9.08 9.23 2.25
C ASN A 88 8.99 9.57 3.74
N GLY A 89 8.65 8.57 4.54
CA GLY A 89 8.41 8.73 5.98
C GLY A 89 6.94 8.90 6.33
N ASP A 90 6.03 8.95 5.37
CA ASP A 90 4.59 8.93 5.62
C ASP A 90 4.04 7.50 5.53
N ILE A 91 2.88 7.29 6.15
CA ILE A 91 1.97 6.19 5.87
C ILE A 91 0.62 6.75 5.43
N GLN A 92 0.07 6.15 4.38
CA GLN A 92 -1.26 6.44 3.89
C GLN A 92 -2.13 5.20 4.02
N VAL A 93 -3.39 5.39 4.42
CA VAL A 93 -4.40 4.34 4.53
C VAL A 93 -5.69 4.83 3.89
N MET A 94 -6.28 3.97 3.07
CA MET A 94 -7.58 4.19 2.45
C MET A 94 -8.47 2.97 2.69
N SER A 95 -9.62 3.19 3.30
CA SER A 95 -10.69 2.19 3.34
C SER A 95 -11.58 2.40 2.14
N ALA A 96 -11.61 1.42 1.22
CA ALA A 96 -12.39 1.53 -0.01
C ALA A 96 -13.90 1.39 0.23
N GLY A 97 -14.31 0.67 1.29
CA GLY A 97 -15.71 0.56 1.71
C GLY A 97 -16.69 0.29 0.58
N THR A 98 -17.76 1.09 0.50
CA THR A 98 -18.78 1.02 -0.57
C THR A 98 -18.26 1.24 -2.00
N GLY A 99 -17.02 1.68 -2.16
CA GLY A 99 -16.33 1.84 -3.43
C GLY A 99 -15.59 3.18 -3.52
N VAL A 100 -14.35 3.14 -4.02
CA VAL A 100 -13.52 4.32 -4.36
C VAL A 100 -12.81 4.06 -5.67
N THR A 101 -12.69 5.08 -6.53
CA THR A 101 -11.70 5.06 -7.61
C THR A 101 -10.54 5.97 -7.25
N HIS A 102 -9.31 5.53 -7.49
CA HIS A 102 -8.12 6.30 -7.17
C HIS A 102 -7.00 6.10 -8.18
N SER A 103 -6.02 7.01 -8.16
CA SER A 103 -4.80 6.95 -8.96
C SER A 103 -3.59 7.20 -8.07
N GLU A 104 -2.50 6.49 -8.33
CA GLU A 104 -1.24 6.61 -7.60
C GLU A 104 -0.11 6.83 -8.61
N MET A 105 0.45 8.04 -8.61
CA MET A 105 1.47 8.46 -9.58
C MET A 105 2.78 8.76 -8.86
N ASN A 106 3.91 8.53 -9.51
CA ASN A 106 5.17 9.04 -9.00
C ASN A 106 5.12 10.58 -9.00
N ALA A 107 5.32 11.20 -7.82
CA ALA A 107 5.27 12.65 -7.67
C ALA A 107 6.51 13.37 -8.23
N ASN A 108 7.56 12.62 -8.56
CA ASN A 108 8.84 13.11 -9.04
C ASN A 108 9.03 12.78 -10.52
N ALA A 109 9.56 13.70 -11.32
CA ALA A 109 9.73 13.51 -12.76
C ALA A 109 11.06 12.83 -13.13
N ASP A 110 12.08 12.97 -12.29
CA ASP A 110 13.47 12.58 -12.53
C ASP A 110 13.95 11.47 -11.59
N GLN A 111 13.10 11.00 -10.68
CA GLN A 111 13.43 9.99 -9.67
C GLN A 111 12.49 8.80 -9.73
N ILE A 112 12.97 7.64 -9.29
CA ILE A 112 12.15 6.44 -9.08
C ILE A 112 11.56 6.51 -7.67
N VAL A 113 10.23 6.38 -7.55
CA VAL A 113 9.60 6.10 -6.26
C VAL A 113 9.65 4.59 -6.00
N LYS A 114 9.97 4.23 -4.76
CA LYS A 114 9.83 2.85 -4.25
C LYS A 114 8.89 2.87 -3.07
N PHE A 115 7.95 1.93 -3.03
CA PHE A 115 6.96 1.90 -1.96
C PHE A 115 6.43 0.49 -1.74
N LEU A 116 5.89 0.27 -0.54
CA LEU A 116 5.10 -0.91 -0.24
C LEU A 116 3.62 -0.61 -0.47
N GLN A 117 2.95 -1.48 -1.22
CA GLN A 117 1.51 -1.48 -1.41
C GLN A 117 0.95 -2.70 -0.68
N ILE A 118 0.17 -2.46 0.37
CA ILE A 118 -0.29 -3.48 1.31
C ILE A 118 -1.80 -3.49 1.35
N TRP A 119 -2.42 -4.66 1.14
CA TRP A 119 -3.87 -4.80 1.21
C TRP A 119 -4.29 -5.73 2.33
N ILE A 120 -5.25 -5.27 3.12
CA ILE A 120 -5.83 -6.01 4.23
C ILE A 120 -7.33 -6.14 4.00
N GLN A 121 -7.83 -7.37 4.14
CA GLN A 121 -9.27 -7.61 4.13
C GLN A 121 -9.92 -6.91 5.33
N PRO A 122 -10.93 -6.03 5.11
CA PRO A 122 -11.58 -5.34 6.19
C PRO A 122 -12.40 -6.31 7.04
N ASN A 123 -12.53 -6.02 8.33
CA ASN A 123 -13.40 -6.78 9.23
C ASN A 123 -14.90 -6.52 9.00
N LYS A 124 -15.24 -5.46 8.25
CA LYS A 124 -16.61 -5.07 7.91
C LYS A 124 -16.68 -4.56 6.47
N ALA A 125 -17.58 -5.13 5.68
CA ALA A 125 -17.87 -4.68 4.33
C ALA A 125 -18.88 -3.52 4.33
N GLY A 126 -18.91 -2.76 3.24
CA GLY A 126 -19.87 -1.68 2.99
C GLY A 126 -19.74 -0.49 3.95
N VAL A 127 -18.56 -0.30 4.54
CA VAL A 127 -18.28 0.88 5.37
C VAL A 127 -18.20 2.14 4.51
N THR A 128 -18.39 3.31 5.11
CA THR A 128 -18.15 4.58 4.44
C THR A 128 -16.67 4.67 4.06
N PRO A 129 -16.34 4.97 2.80
CA PRO A 129 -14.97 5.18 2.39
C PRO A 129 -14.27 6.25 3.22
N ARG A 130 -12.99 6.04 3.54
CA ARG A 130 -12.17 7.01 4.27
C ARG A 130 -10.74 7.03 3.74
N TYR A 131 -10.08 8.15 3.94
CA TYR A 131 -8.68 8.38 3.62
C TYR A 131 -7.99 9.04 4.81
N GLN A 132 -6.77 8.59 5.14
CA GLN A 132 -5.94 9.23 6.14
C GLN A 132 -4.46 9.06 5.79
N GLN A 133 -3.66 10.06 6.12
CA GLN A 133 -2.22 10.08 5.93
C GLN A 133 -1.58 10.75 7.15
N ILE A 134 -0.51 10.15 7.67
CA ILE A 134 0.25 10.67 8.80
C ILE A 134 1.75 10.44 8.60
N SER A 135 2.57 11.25 9.25
CA SER A 135 4.02 11.09 9.29
C SER A 135 4.41 9.99 10.29
N LEU A 136 5.20 9.02 9.86
CA LEU A 136 5.78 8.00 10.75
C LEU A 136 6.84 8.58 11.69
N ALA A 137 7.48 9.69 11.32
CA ALA A 137 8.45 10.36 12.18
C ALA A 137 7.81 10.92 13.46
N ASP A 138 6.51 11.21 13.42
CA ASP A 138 5.75 11.70 14.58
C ASP A 138 5.29 10.54 15.49
N LEU A 139 5.33 9.30 14.99
CA LEU A 139 4.83 8.10 15.67
C LEU A 139 5.93 7.20 16.20
N ILE A 140 7.07 7.11 15.50
CA ILE A 140 8.06 6.06 15.73
C ILE A 140 9.44 6.67 15.89
N GLY A 141 10.02 6.50 17.07
CA GLY A 141 11.42 6.78 17.32
C GLY A 141 12.35 5.86 16.51
N LYS A 142 13.55 6.35 16.20
CA LYS A 142 14.55 5.53 15.50
C LYS A 142 14.86 4.27 16.30
N ASN A 143 14.75 3.10 15.67
CA ASN A 143 14.95 1.78 16.27
C ASN A 143 13.94 1.42 17.38
N GLU A 144 12.77 2.05 17.38
CA GLU A 144 11.68 1.73 18.29
C GLU A 144 10.53 1.04 17.55
N PHE A 145 9.73 0.26 18.28
CA PHE A 145 8.47 -0.24 17.76
C PHE A 145 7.40 0.85 17.95
N GLY A 146 6.67 1.15 16.88
CA GLY A 146 5.53 2.05 16.91
C GLY A 146 4.34 1.47 16.18
N GLN A 147 3.15 1.80 16.67
CA GLN A 147 1.89 1.40 16.06
C GLN A 147 1.52 2.40 14.95
N VAL A 148 1.18 1.89 13.77
CA VAL A 148 0.88 2.70 12.59
C VAL A 148 -0.56 2.58 12.10
N LEU A 149 -1.25 1.51 12.51
CA LEU A 149 -2.62 1.20 12.10
C LEU A 149 -3.31 0.46 13.24
N SER A 150 -4.53 0.86 13.59
CA SER A 150 -5.38 0.18 14.57
C SER A 150 -6.86 0.19 14.17
N PRO A 151 -7.64 -0.85 14.48
CA PRO A 151 -9.09 -0.75 14.43
C PRO A 151 -9.68 0.10 15.57
N ASN A 152 -8.92 0.43 16.61
CA ASN A 152 -9.41 1.18 17.78
C ASN A 152 -9.10 2.67 17.62
N ALA A 153 -10.12 3.52 17.83
CA ALA A 153 -10.00 4.97 17.67
C ALA A 153 -9.06 5.65 18.68
N ASP A 154 -8.82 5.02 19.83
CA ASP A 154 -7.98 5.57 20.91
C ASP A 154 -6.50 5.12 20.81
N ASP A 155 -6.18 4.23 19.88
CA ASP A 155 -4.81 3.75 19.66
C ASP A 155 -4.02 4.72 18.75
N ALA A 156 -2.69 4.61 18.79
CA ALA A 156 -1.82 5.37 17.91
C ALA A 156 -1.91 4.88 16.44
N GLY A 157 -1.66 5.79 15.50
CA GLY A 157 -1.68 5.49 14.08
C GLY A 157 -2.94 5.93 13.36
N VAL A 158 -3.29 5.16 12.34
CA VAL A 158 -4.45 5.35 11.45
C VAL A 158 -5.57 4.34 11.75
#